data_AF-A0A1S3GLF2-F1
#
_entry.id   AF-A0A1S3GLF2-F1
#
_cell.length_a   1.000
_cell.length_b   1.000
_cell.length_c   1.000
_cell.angle_alpha   90.00
_cell.angle_beta   90.00
_cell.angle_gamma   90.00
#
_symmetry.space_group_name_H-M   'P 1'
#
loop_
_entity.id
_entity.type
_entity.pdbx_description
1 polymer ?
#
loop_
_entity_poly.entity_id
_entity_poly.type
_entity_poly.pdbx_seq_one_letter_code
_entity_poly.pdbx_strand_id
1 'polypeptide(L)'
;MADGPVAEQLLRRLEAADGGLDSAELAAQLGVEHQAVVGAVKSLQALGEVIEAELRSTKRWELTAEGEEMAREGSHEARVFQSVPAEGLAQSELMRLPSGKVGFSKAMSNKWIRVDKSAAEGPRVFRTVEGIDDEVQRRLQLVQGGQAEKLAEKERSELRKRKLLTEVTLKTYWVSKGKAFSTSISKQEAELSPDMISSGSWQNRSFKPYNFAARGVPPDSGHLHPLLKVRSQFRQIFLEMGFTEMPTDNFIESSFWNFDALFQPQQHPARDQHDTFFLRDPAEALQLPMDYVQRVKRTHSQGGYGSQGYKYSWKLDEAKKNLLRTHTTSASARALYRLAQKKPFTPAKYFSIDRVFRNETLDATHLAEFHQIEGVVADHGLNLGHLMGVLREFFTKLAITVPCRNHAAPLQASLQPLHGAQHGGVQLPSRPEEVGGSWELRPLSPRDAAAYGAPGECVGHCLGALAGAPHHDQVRHQQHPGAGGPQGEPADGVRQSPVPPGRGHTQAHAGGRVTRGPAALTSDPTVLMRPP
;
A
#
# COMPACT_ATOMS: atom_id res chain seq x y z
N MET A 1 -34.44 11.74 20.10
CA MET A 1 -35.19 12.53 21.10
C MET A 1 -35.95 11.66 22.11
N ALA A 2 -35.60 10.38 22.29
CA ALA A 2 -36.34 9.47 23.18
C ALA A 2 -35.92 9.56 24.67
N ASP A 3 -34.71 10.06 24.96
CA ASP A 3 -34.13 10.00 26.32
C ASP A 3 -34.49 11.21 27.21
N GLY A 4 -34.98 12.31 26.65
CA GLY A 4 -35.27 13.54 27.38
C GLY A 4 -36.31 13.38 28.51
N PRO A 5 -37.48 12.78 28.27
CA PRO A 5 -38.51 12.60 29.29
C PRO A 5 -38.03 11.67 30.42
N VAL A 6 -37.34 10.59 30.05
CA VAL A 6 -36.84 9.59 31.00
C VAL A 6 -35.69 10.17 31.85
N ALA A 7 -34.82 10.99 31.27
CA ALA A 7 -33.74 11.67 31.98
C ALA A 7 -34.25 12.69 33.01
N GLU A 8 -35.24 13.52 32.66
CA GLU A 8 -35.86 14.46 33.60
C GLU A 8 -36.60 13.74 34.73
N GLN A 9 -37.31 12.66 34.41
CA GLN A 9 -38.04 11.86 35.39
C GLN A 9 -37.10 11.09 36.32
N LEU A 10 -35.95 10.63 35.80
CA LEU A 10 -34.87 10.05 36.58
C LEU A 10 -34.28 11.08 37.55
N LEU A 11 -33.98 12.30 37.10
CA LEU A 11 -33.50 13.38 37.98
C LEU A 11 -34.50 13.73 39.09
N ARG A 12 -35.80 13.84 38.79
CA ARG A 12 -36.84 14.09 39.80
C ARG A 12 -36.97 12.95 40.82
N ARG A 13 -36.83 11.70 40.39
CA ARG A 13 -36.87 10.54 41.29
C ARG A 13 -35.61 10.45 42.14
N LEU A 14 -34.45 10.80 41.58
CA LEU A 14 -33.21 10.94 42.34
C LEU A 14 -33.27 12.08 43.35
N GLU A 15 -33.92 13.21 43.03
CA GLU A 15 -34.14 14.30 43.98
C GLU A 15 -34.90 13.81 45.23
N ALA A 16 -35.98 13.06 45.02
CA ALA A 16 -36.84 12.49 46.07
C ALA A 16 -36.24 11.28 46.82
N ALA A 17 -35.10 10.73 46.37
CA ALA A 17 -34.46 9.58 47.00
C ALA A 17 -33.27 10.02 47.89
N ASP A 18 -33.16 9.42 49.08
CA ASP A 18 -32.16 9.79 50.10
C ASP A 18 -30.80 9.09 49.96
N GLY A 19 -30.61 8.18 49.00
CA GLY A 19 -29.35 7.42 48.86
C GLY A 19 -28.91 7.12 47.43
N GLY A 20 -29.79 6.53 46.62
CA GLY A 20 -29.51 6.17 45.23
C GLY A 20 -30.66 5.39 44.61
N LEU A 21 -30.59 5.16 43.31
CA LEU A 21 -31.63 4.48 42.53
C LEU A 21 -31.01 3.40 41.65
N ASP A 22 -31.58 2.19 41.67
CA ASP A 22 -31.24 1.16 40.70
C ASP A 22 -32.01 1.39 39.40
N SER A 23 -31.27 1.44 38.28
CA SER A 23 -31.82 1.59 36.93
C SER A 23 -32.88 0.55 36.55
N ALA A 24 -32.77 -0.70 37.02
CA ALA A 24 -33.73 -1.76 36.72
C ALA A 24 -35.02 -1.62 37.53
N GLU A 25 -34.92 -1.23 38.80
CA GLU A 25 -36.08 -0.93 39.64
C GLU A 25 -36.84 0.29 39.11
N LEU A 26 -36.10 1.32 38.68
CA LEU A 26 -36.67 2.52 38.07
C LEU A 26 -37.35 2.20 36.74
N ALA A 27 -36.76 1.35 35.90
CA ALA A 27 -37.37 0.91 34.65
C ALA A 27 -38.71 0.19 34.90
N ALA A 28 -38.73 -0.71 35.89
CA ALA A 28 -39.94 -1.42 36.29
C ALA A 28 -41.03 -0.48 36.85
N GLN A 29 -40.66 0.52 37.66
CA GLN A 29 -41.61 1.51 38.21
C GLN A 29 -42.19 2.45 37.16
N LEU A 30 -41.39 2.79 36.14
CA LEU A 30 -41.81 3.68 35.06
C LEU A 30 -42.53 2.93 33.92
N GLY A 31 -42.53 1.59 33.93
CA GLY A 31 -43.10 0.78 32.86
C GLY A 31 -42.36 0.94 31.53
N VAL A 32 -41.06 1.20 31.57
CA VAL A 32 -40.21 1.42 30.38
C VAL A 32 -39.13 0.34 30.28
N GLU A 33 -38.66 0.10 29.06
CA GLU A 33 -37.54 -0.81 28.81
C GLU A 33 -36.27 -0.34 29.54
N HIS A 34 -35.55 -1.28 30.16
CA HIS A 34 -34.31 -1.00 30.91
C HIS A 34 -33.27 -0.24 30.06
N GLN A 35 -33.21 -0.53 28.77
CA GLN A 35 -32.30 0.15 27.83
C GLN A 35 -32.56 1.66 27.71
N ALA A 36 -33.81 2.10 27.85
CA ALA A 36 -34.15 3.53 27.81
C ALA A 36 -33.61 4.26 29.05
N VAL A 37 -33.72 3.64 30.23
CA VAL A 37 -33.15 4.18 31.48
C VAL A 37 -31.63 4.21 31.41
N VAL A 38 -30.99 3.16 30.89
CA VAL A 38 -29.53 3.11 30.68
C VAL A 38 -29.07 4.21 29.70
N GLY A 39 -29.82 4.45 28.62
CA GLY A 39 -29.56 5.54 27.68
C GLY A 39 -29.63 6.92 28.34
N ALA A 40 -30.63 7.14 29.19
CA ALA A 40 -30.78 8.37 29.97
C ALA A 40 -29.63 8.58 30.97
N VAL A 41 -29.22 7.53 31.72
CA VAL A 41 -28.08 7.59 32.65
C VAL A 41 -26.80 7.99 31.92
N LYS A 42 -26.49 7.37 30.78
CA LYS A 42 -25.29 7.72 30.00
C LYS A 42 -25.33 9.17 29.48
N SER A 43 -26.51 9.62 29.06
CA SER A 43 -26.71 11.00 28.60
C SER A 43 -26.47 12.02 29.72
N LEU A 44 -26.93 11.72 30.94
CA LEU A 44 -26.72 12.56 32.11
C LEU A 44 -25.26 12.55 32.60
N GLN A 45 -24.56 11.41 32.51
CA GLN A 45 -23.10 11.38 32.74
C GLN A 45 -22.32 12.20 31.71
N ALA A 46 -22.78 12.25 30.45
CA ALA A 46 -22.14 13.05 29.41
C ALA A 46 -22.33 14.57 29.59
N LEU A 47 -23.36 14.98 30.34
CA LEU A 47 -23.64 16.38 30.69
C LEU A 47 -22.76 16.91 31.83
N GLY A 48 -21.83 16.10 32.35
CA GLY A 48 -20.88 16.46 33.40
C GLY A 48 -21.11 15.72 34.72
N GLU A 49 -20.73 16.31 35.84
CA GLU A 49 -20.89 15.72 37.19
C GLU A 49 -22.33 15.89 37.75
N VAL A 50 -23.36 15.77 36.90
CA VAL A 50 -24.77 15.90 37.30
C VAL A 50 -25.21 14.68 38.12
N ILE A 51 -24.78 13.49 37.72
CA ILE A 51 -25.02 12.23 38.42
C ILE A 51 -23.73 11.43 38.53
N GLU A 52 -23.61 10.64 39.59
CA GLU A 52 -22.64 9.55 39.65
C GLU A 52 -23.37 8.24 39.37
N ALA A 53 -22.79 7.36 38.54
CA ALA A 53 -23.41 6.07 38.25
C ALA A 53 -22.37 4.96 38.33
N GLU A 54 -22.60 4.03 39.25
CA GLU A 54 -21.80 2.83 39.46
C GLU A 54 -22.42 1.67 38.67
N LEU A 55 -21.61 1.02 37.83
CA LEU A 55 -22.06 -0.16 37.09
C LEU A 55 -21.98 -1.40 37.99
N ARG A 56 -23.13 -2.01 38.28
CA ARG A 56 -23.26 -3.29 38.98
C ARG A 56 -23.61 -4.40 38.00
N SER A 57 -23.03 -5.57 38.20
CA SER A 57 -23.30 -6.73 37.34
C SER A 57 -23.69 -7.94 38.18
N THR A 58 -24.88 -8.47 37.92
CA THR A 58 -25.35 -9.72 38.52
C THR A 58 -25.32 -10.80 37.45
N LYS A 59 -24.64 -11.91 37.76
CA LYS A 59 -24.57 -13.08 36.89
C LYS A 59 -25.66 -14.04 37.28
N ARG A 60 -26.44 -14.50 36.30
CA ARG A 60 -27.38 -15.60 36.48
C ARG A 60 -27.17 -16.64 35.38
N TRP A 61 -27.47 -17.88 35.72
CA TRP A 61 -27.38 -18.99 34.78
C TRP A 61 -28.75 -19.27 34.20
N GLU A 62 -28.84 -19.27 32.88
CA GLU A 62 -30.06 -19.60 32.14
C GLU A 62 -29.82 -20.81 31.24
N LEU A 63 -30.82 -21.67 31.13
CA LEU A 63 -30.83 -22.76 30.17
C LEU A 63 -31.00 -22.21 28.76
N THR A 64 -30.34 -22.83 27.79
CA THR A 64 -30.62 -22.56 26.38
C THR A 64 -31.89 -23.28 25.96
N ALA A 65 -32.48 -22.93 24.81
CA ALA A 65 -33.67 -23.63 24.28
C ALA A 65 -33.46 -25.15 24.16
N GLU A 66 -32.26 -25.57 23.74
CA GLU A 66 -31.87 -26.99 23.69
C GLU A 66 -31.68 -27.59 25.10
N GLY A 67 -31.15 -26.81 26.05
CA GLY A 67 -31.04 -27.21 27.45
C GLY A 67 -32.39 -27.39 28.15
N GLU A 68 -33.39 -26.56 27.82
CA GLU A 68 -34.77 -26.70 28.31
C GLU A 68 -35.47 -27.94 27.72
N GLU A 69 -35.24 -28.24 26.44
CA GLU A 69 -35.73 -29.47 25.80
C GLU A 69 -35.11 -30.70 26.48
N MET A 70 -33.79 -30.72 26.68
CA MET A 70 -33.09 -31.84 27.33
C MET A 70 -33.46 -31.99 28.82
N ALA A 71 -33.78 -30.91 29.52
CA ALA A 71 -34.28 -30.98 30.89
C ALA A 71 -35.64 -31.71 30.95
N ARG A 72 -36.49 -31.52 29.93
CA ARG A 72 -37.85 -32.08 29.85
C ARG A 72 -37.88 -33.50 29.27
N GLU A 73 -37.20 -33.73 28.16
CA GLU A 73 -37.28 -34.96 27.35
C GLU A 73 -36.11 -35.92 27.56
N GLY A 74 -35.11 -35.53 28.35
CA GLY A 74 -33.89 -36.29 28.55
C GLY A 74 -32.79 -35.90 27.57
N SER A 75 -31.55 -36.27 27.92
CA SER A 75 -30.38 -35.98 27.11
C SER A 75 -30.40 -36.73 25.78
N HIS A 76 -29.78 -36.16 24.75
CA HIS A 76 -29.69 -36.78 23.42
C HIS A 76 -29.08 -38.18 23.48
N GLU A 77 -28.07 -38.40 24.33
CA GLU A 77 -27.46 -39.72 24.55
C GLU A 77 -28.42 -40.71 25.25
N ALA A 78 -29.23 -40.26 26.20
CA ALA A 78 -30.24 -41.10 26.85
C ALA A 78 -31.41 -41.44 25.91
N ARG A 79 -31.88 -40.47 25.12
CA ARG A 79 -32.89 -40.67 24.07
C ARG A 79 -32.42 -41.68 23.02
N VAL A 80 -31.17 -41.56 22.58
CA VAL A 80 -30.55 -42.52 21.65
C VAL A 80 -30.48 -43.91 22.27
N PHE A 81 -30.05 -44.05 23.52
CA PHE A 81 -30.03 -45.34 24.21
C PHE A 81 -31.44 -45.96 24.31
N GLN A 82 -32.46 -45.18 24.70
CA GLN A 82 -33.85 -45.62 24.80
C GLN A 82 -34.45 -46.03 23.44
N SER A 83 -34.00 -45.41 22.35
CA SER A 83 -34.47 -45.75 20.99
C SER A 83 -33.89 -47.04 20.40
N VAL A 84 -32.80 -47.59 20.96
CA VAL A 84 -32.17 -48.83 20.46
C VAL A 84 -32.77 -50.06 21.16
N PRO A 85 -33.57 -50.93 20.51
CA PRO A 85 -34.10 -52.14 21.15
C PRO A 85 -33.00 -53.18 21.43
N ALA A 86 -33.29 -54.19 22.24
CA ALA A 86 -32.36 -55.27 22.58
C ALA A 86 -31.87 -56.06 21.33
N GLU A 87 -32.70 -56.11 20.28
CA GLU A 87 -32.43 -56.75 18.99
C GLU A 87 -31.47 -55.94 18.09
N GLY A 88 -31.10 -54.74 18.54
CA GLY A 88 -30.23 -53.80 17.83
C GLY A 88 -30.96 -53.00 16.75
N LEU A 89 -30.50 -51.77 16.53
CA LEU A 89 -31.05 -50.85 15.52
C LEU A 89 -30.02 -50.60 14.41
N ALA A 90 -30.48 -50.46 13.16
CA ALA A 90 -29.59 -50.07 12.06
C ALA A 90 -29.01 -48.67 12.32
N GLN A 91 -27.69 -48.51 12.14
CA GLN A 91 -27.03 -47.22 12.39
C GLN A 91 -27.59 -46.10 11.49
N SER A 92 -27.97 -46.42 10.26
CA SER A 92 -28.55 -45.48 9.30
C SER A 92 -29.89 -44.90 9.77
N GLU A 93 -30.73 -45.72 10.42
CA GLU A 93 -32.03 -45.30 10.97
C GLU A 93 -31.86 -44.47 12.24
N LEU A 94 -30.93 -44.88 13.12
CA LEU A 94 -30.60 -44.13 14.32
C LEU A 94 -30.09 -42.72 14.00
N MET A 95 -29.27 -42.58 12.95
CA MET A 95 -28.70 -41.29 12.52
C MET A 95 -29.70 -40.36 11.81
N ARG A 96 -30.90 -40.86 11.45
CA ARG A 96 -32.01 -40.05 10.90
C ARG A 96 -32.86 -39.40 11.98
N LEU A 97 -32.79 -39.85 13.23
CA LEU A 97 -33.51 -39.23 14.34
C LEU A 97 -32.95 -37.82 14.63
N PRO A 98 -33.79 -36.85 15.05
CA PRO A 98 -33.37 -35.47 15.31
C PRO A 98 -32.18 -35.35 16.28
N SER A 99 -32.15 -36.18 17.33
CA SER A 99 -31.07 -36.27 18.33
C SER A 99 -30.02 -37.34 18.00
N GLY A 100 -30.20 -38.07 16.90
CA GLY A 100 -29.50 -39.31 16.59
C GLY A 100 -27.99 -39.13 16.41
N LYS A 101 -27.58 -38.14 15.60
CA LYS A 101 -26.15 -37.91 15.30
C LYS A 101 -25.36 -37.44 16.52
N VAL A 102 -25.92 -36.52 17.30
CA VAL A 102 -25.27 -35.92 18.47
C VAL A 102 -25.27 -36.90 19.65
N GLY A 103 -26.39 -37.56 19.90
CA GLY A 103 -26.54 -38.55 20.96
C GLY A 103 -25.74 -39.83 20.71
N PHE A 104 -25.61 -40.29 19.46
CA PHE A 104 -24.85 -41.50 19.11
C PHE A 104 -23.37 -41.40 19.47
N SER A 105 -22.70 -40.31 19.11
CA SER A 105 -21.27 -40.11 19.42
C SER A 105 -21.02 -40.09 20.93
N LYS A 106 -21.92 -39.47 21.71
CA LYS A 106 -21.78 -39.36 23.16
C LYS A 106 -22.13 -40.67 23.88
N ALA A 107 -23.17 -41.36 23.44
CA ALA A 107 -23.53 -42.69 23.94
C ALA A 107 -22.42 -43.75 23.66
N MET A 108 -21.72 -43.64 22.52
CA MET A 108 -20.52 -44.43 22.24
C MET A 108 -19.36 -44.08 23.18
N SER A 109 -19.11 -42.79 23.44
CA SER A 109 -18.04 -42.35 24.35
C SER A 109 -18.29 -42.76 25.81
N ASN A 110 -19.56 -42.84 26.22
CA ASN A 110 -19.99 -43.31 27.54
C ASN A 110 -20.08 -44.84 27.63
N LYS A 111 -19.78 -45.57 26.54
CA LYS A 111 -19.87 -47.04 26.44
C LYS A 111 -21.28 -47.60 26.69
N TRP A 112 -22.32 -46.82 26.43
CA TRP A 112 -23.72 -47.25 26.60
C TRP A 112 -24.21 -48.11 25.43
N ILE A 113 -23.63 -47.88 24.24
CA ILE A 113 -23.95 -48.58 23.00
C ILE A 113 -22.66 -49.08 22.33
N ARG A 114 -22.77 -50.15 21.53
CA ARG A 114 -21.69 -50.73 20.72
C ARG A 114 -22.15 -50.91 19.28
N VAL A 115 -21.24 -50.81 18.33
CA VAL A 115 -21.52 -51.02 16.90
C VAL A 115 -20.96 -52.37 16.47
N ASP A 116 -21.80 -53.17 15.83
CA ASP A 116 -21.42 -54.39 15.14
C ASP A 116 -21.42 -54.15 13.62
N LYS A 117 -20.29 -54.44 12.98
CA LYS A 117 -20.09 -54.26 11.53
C LYS A 117 -20.26 -55.55 10.74
N SER A 118 -20.57 -56.67 11.41
CA SER A 118 -20.64 -58.00 10.81
C SER A 118 -22.01 -58.36 10.21
N ALA A 119 -23.01 -57.50 10.35
CA ALA A 119 -24.35 -57.73 9.82
C ALA A 119 -24.43 -57.45 8.30
N ALA A 120 -25.12 -58.34 7.56
CA ALA A 120 -25.26 -58.29 6.10
C ALA A 120 -26.00 -57.03 5.57
N GLU A 121 -26.78 -56.36 6.42
CA GLU A 121 -27.57 -55.16 6.09
C GLU A 121 -26.88 -53.84 6.48
N GLY A 122 -25.60 -53.90 6.88
CA GLY A 122 -24.79 -52.74 7.32
C GLY A 122 -24.63 -52.64 8.84
N PRO A 123 -23.89 -51.63 9.34
CA PRO A 123 -23.57 -51.50 10.76
C PRO A 123 -24.82 -51.40 11.65
N ARG A 124 -24.90 -52.25 12.69
CA ARG A 124 -25.98 -52.26 13.69
C ARG A 124 -25.47 -51.82 15.06
N VAL A 125 -26.32 -51.12 15.80
CA VAL A 125 -26.03 -50.57 17.13
C VAL A 125 -26.78 -51.39 18.17
N PHE A 126 -26.07 -51.88 19.18
CA PHE A 126 -26.62 -52.64 20.31
C PHE A 126 -26.39 -51.90 21.62
N ARG A 127 -27.29 -52.07 22.59
CA ARG A 127 -27.06 -51.65 23.97
C ARG A 127 -25.96 -52.50 24.61
N THR A 128 -25.06 -51.86 25.34
CA THR A 128 -23.99 -52.54 26.10
C THR A 128 -24.34 -52.70 27.57
N VAL A 129 -25.20 -51.81 28.08
CA VAL A 129 -25.71 -51.79 29.46
C VAL A 129 -27.23 -51.95 29.46
N GLU A 130 -27.81 -52.49 30.53
CA GLU A 130 -29.26 -52.69 30.66
C GLU A 130 -30.02 -51.43 31.09
N GLY A 131 -29.34 -50.50 31.78
CA GLY A 131 -29.91 -49.24 32.24
C GLY A 131 -28.87 -48.12 32.30
N ILE A 132 -29.34 -46.87 32.20
CA ILE A 132 -28.52 -45.65 32.25
C ILE A 132 -29.09 -44.68 33.30
N ASP A 133 -28.23 -43.89 33.93
CA ASP A 133 -28.64 -42.72 34.73
C ASP A 133 -28.34 -41.46 33.91
N ASP A 134 -29.38 -40.67 33.63
CA ASP A 134 -29.24 -39.43 32.87
C ASP A 134 -28.80 -38.28 33.79
N GLU A 135 -27.51 -38.29 34.13
CA GLU A 135 -26.90 -37.22 34.94
C GLU A 135 -27.06 -35.84 34.29
N VAL A 136 -27.10 -35.76 32.96
CA VAL A 136 -27.18 -34.50 32.22
C VAL A 136 -28.56 -33.88 32.38
N GLN A 137 -29.62 -34.67 32.20
CA GLN A 137 -31.00 -34.23 32.47
C GLN A 137 -31.17 -33.81 33.93
N ARG A 138 -30.68 -34.60 34.89
CA ARG A 138 -30.80 -34.28 36.32
C ARG A 138 -30.09 -32.96 36.66
N ARG A 139 -28.90 -32.72 36.11
CA ARG A 139 -28.16 -31.46 36.28
C ARG A 139 -28.91 -30.28 35.65
N LEU A 140 -29.51 -30.44 34.47
CA LEU A 140 -30.30 -29.37 33.83
C LEU A 140 -31.60 -29.06 34.59
N GLN A 141 -32.27 -30.07 35.15
CA GLN A 141 -33.45 -29.88 36.00
C GLN A 141 -33.12 -29.12 37.30
N LEU A 142 -31.93 -29.36 37.88
CA LEU A 142 -31.44 -28.57 39.02
C LEU A 142 -31.19 -27.10 38.67
N VAL A 143 -30.66 -26.82 37.47
CA VAL A 143 -30.54 -25.45 36.96
C VAL A 143 -31.91 -24.82 36.74
N GLN A 144 -32.86 -25.57 36.15
CA GLN A 144 -34.24 -25.10 35.92
C GLN A 144 -34.95 -24.74 37.24
N GLY A 145 -34.68 -25.49 38.32
CA GLY A 145 -35.17 -25.21 39.67
C GLY A 145 -34.47 -24.05 40.40
N GLY A 146 -33.66 -23.24 39.70
CA GLY A 146 -32.96 -22.08 40.27
C GLY A 146 -31.76 -22.42 41.15
N GLN A 147 -31.33 -23.69 41.17
CA GLN A 147 -30.24 -24.18 42.03
C GLN A 147 -28.93 -24.37 41.26
N ALA A 148 -28.68 -23.53 40.24
CA ALA A 148 -27.49 -23.60 39.41
C ALA A 148 -26.17 -23.49 40.20
N GLU A 149 -26.18 -22.83 41.35
CA GLU A 149 -25.01 -22.70 42.24
C GLU A 149 -24.64 -24.00 42.98
N LYS A 150 -25.55 -24.98 43.07
CA LYS A 150 -25.26 -26.29 43.67
C LYS A 150 -24.42 -27.19 42.76
N LEU A 151 -24.29 -26.86 41.47
CA LEU A 151 -23.46 -27.60 40.53
C LEU A 151 -21.98 -27.22 40.70
N ALA A 152 -21.07 -28.17 40.58
CA ALA A 152 -19.64 -27.86 40.62
C ALA A 152 -19.22 -27.05 39.38
N GLU A 153 -18.21 -26.20 39.49
CA GLU A 153 -17.70 -25.37 38.37
C GLU A 153 -17.32 -26.21 37.14
N LYS A 154 -16.78 -27.41 37.38
CA LYS A 154 -16.43 -28.38 36.33
C LYS A 154 -17.66 -28.83 35.53
N GLU A 155 -18.79 -29.05 36.19
CA GLU A 155 -20.04 -29.49 35.57
C GLU A 155 -20.70 -28.34 34.78
N ARG A 156 -20.70 -27.12 35.34
CA ARG A 156 -21.16 -25.91 34.66
C ARG A 156 -20.35 -25.63 33.39
N SER A 157 -19.03 -25.79 33.46
CA SER A 157 -18.13 -25.64 32.31
C SER A 157 -18.41 -26.65 31.20
N GLU A 158 -18.70 -27.91 31.55
CA GLU A 158 -19.08 -28.94 30.58
C GLU A 158 -20.43 -28.62 29.89
N LEU A 159 -21.46 -28.27 30.67
CA LEU A 159 -22.78 -27.90 30.13
C LEU A 159 -22.71 -26.66 29.23
N ARG A 160 -21.86 -25.70 29.57
CA ARG A 160 -21.61 -24.51 28.75
C ARG A 160 -20.90 -24.84 27.44
N LYS A 161 -19.87 -25.71 27.46
CA LYS A 161 -19.21 -26.19 26.23
C LYS A 161 -20.17 -26.94 25.32
N ARG A 162 -21.14 -27.64 25.91
CA ARG A 162 -22.23 -28.33 25.19
C ARG A 162 -23.35 -27.40 24.71
N LYS A 163 -23.28 -26.08 24.98
CA LYS A 163 -24.31 -25.08 24.64
C LYS A 163 -25.68 -25.33 25.29
N LEU A 164 -25.72 -26.02 26.43
CA LEU A 164 -26.95 -26.31 27.18
C LEU A 164 -27.22 -25.29 28.29
N LEU A 165 -26.21 -24.49 28.62
CA LEU A 165 -26.21 -23.50 29.69
C LEU A 165 -25.52 -22.22 29.21
N THR A 166 -26.12 -21.07 29.51
CA THR A 166 -25.57 -19.75 29.20
C THR A 166 -25.51 -18.87 30.45
N GLU A 167 -24.41 -18.16 30.62
CA GLU A 167 -24.26 -17.16 31.67
C GLU A 167 -24.82 -15.82 31.17
N VAL A 168 -25.94 -15.39 31.75
CA VAL A 168 -26.54 -14.09 31.46
C VAL A 168 -26.06 -13.09 32.49
N THR A 169 -25.31 -12.08 32.04
CA THR A 169 -24.85 -10.99 32.90
C THR A 169 -25.82 -9.82 32.76
N LEU A 170 -26.60 -9.58 33.81
CA LEU A 170 -27.46 -8.41 33.91
C LEU A 170 -26.61 -7.23 34.42
N LYS A 171 -26.55 -6.18 33.61
CA LYS A 171 -25.86 -4.93 33.94
C LYS A 171 -26.88 -3.90 34.41
N THR A 172 -26.79 -3.50 35.66
CA THR A 172 -27.60 -2.42 36.25
C THR A 172 -26.69 -1.28 36.68
N TYR A 173 -27.21 -0.06 36.66
CA TYR A 173 -26.54 1.11 37.20
C TYR A 173 -27.17 1.48 38.53
N TRP A 174 -26.31 1.70 39.53
CA TRP A 174 -26.67 2.38 40.77
C TRP A 174 -26.36 3.86 40.60
N VAL A 175 -27.39 4.70 40.57
CA VAL A 175 -27.28 6.13 40.29
C VAL A 175 -27.41 6.92 41.58
N SER A 176 -26.47 7.84 41.83
CA SER A 176 -26.44 8.76 42.97
C SER A 176 -26.32 10.22 42.50
N LYS A 177 -26.58 11.16 43.42
CA LYS A 177 -26.48 12.61 43.16
C LYS A 177 -25.00 12.99 42.96
N GLY A 178 -24.69 13.64 41.83
CA GLY A 178 -23.36 14.20 41.57
C GLY A 178 -23.17 15.59 42.19
N LYS A 179 -21.96 16.15 42.10
CA LYS A 179 -21.63 17.48 42.68
C LYS A 179 -22.37 18.63 42.02
N ALA A 180 -22.74 18.49 40.75
CA ALA A 180 -23.48 19.47 39.96
C ALA A 180 -24.94 19.04 39.74
N PHE A 181 -25.53 18.32 40.70
CA PHE A 181 -26.92 17.84 40.60
C PHE A 181 -27.89 19.00 40.40
N SER A 182 -28.65 18.96 39.31
CA SER A 182 -29.71 19.91 38.98
C SER A 182 -30.88 19.14 38.38
N THR A 183 -32.09 19.56 38.71
CA THR A 183 -33.34 19.02 38.13
C THR A 183 -33.64 19.58 36.74
N SER A 184 -32.91 20.62 36.32
CA SER A 184 -33.02 21.22 34.99
C SER A 184 -31.74 21.00 34.18
N ILE A 185 -31.89 20.44 32.98
CA ILE A 185 -30.79 20.22 32.05
C ILE A 185 -30.55 21.54 31.28
N SER A 186 -29.61 22.36 31.72
CA SER A 186 -29.18 23.52 30.94
C SER A 186 -28.28 23.04 29.79
N LYS A 187 -28.77 23.09 28.56
CA LYS A 187 -27.93 22.84 27.37
C LYS A 187 -26.90 23.97 27.25
N GLN A 188 -25.63 23.63 27.31
CA GLN A 188 -24.55 24.57 26.99
C GLN A 188 -24.53 24.83 25.48
N GLU A 189 -24.33 26.09 25.11
CA GLU A 189 -24.20 26.47 23.70
C GLU A 189 -22.84 26.03 23.15
N ALA A 190 -22.81 25.54 21.92
CA ALA A 190 -21.58 25.03 21.30
C ALA A 190 -20.75 26.15 20.63
N GLU A 191 -21.43 27.12 20.02
CA GLU A 191 -20.79 28.17 19.22
C GLU A 191 -21.43 29.52 19.50
N LEU A 192 -20.64 30.58 19.30
CA LEU A 192 -21.11 31.96 19.38
C LEU A 192 -21.75 32.35 18.05
N SER A 193 -23.05 32.66 18.07
CA SER A 193 -23.77 33.11 16.87
C SER A 193 -23.74 34.64 16.70
N PRO A 194 -23.87 35.15 15.47
CA PRO A 194 -23.99 36.59 15.21
C PRO A 194 -25.15 37.27 15.97
N ASP A 195 -26.28 36.56 16.15
CA ASP A 195 -27.45 37.07 16.86
C ASP A 195 -27.22 37.18 18.37
N MET A 196 -26.48 36.23 18.95
CA MET A 196 -26.08 36.29 20.35
C MET A 196 -25.19 37.51 20.61
N ILE A 197 -24.25 37.79 19.70
CA ILE A 197 -23.37 38.97 19.77
C ILE A 197 -24.21 40.25 19.73
N SER A 198 -25.15 40.33 18.79
CA SER A 198 -26.00 41.52 18.58
C SER A 198 -26.97 41.78 19.74
N SER A 199 -27.49 40.72 20.37
CA SER A 199 -28.44 40.81 21.50
C SER A 199 -27.80 40.89 22.89
N GLY A 200 -26.47 40.69 23.00
CA GLY A 200 -25.77 40.59 24.28
C GLY A 200 -26.09 39.32 25.09
N SER A 201 -26.90 38.40 24.55
CA SER A 201 -27.35 37.20 25.27
C SER A 201 -26.24 36.20 25.58
N TRP A 202 -25.08 36.30 24.92
CA TRP A 202 -23.91 35.46 25.18
C TRP A 202 -23.34 35.64 26.60
N GLN A 203 -23.52 36.82 27.22
CA GLN A 203 -22.98 37.11 28.56
C GLN A 203 -23.61 36.24 29.65
N ASN A 204 -24.86 35.84 29.46
CA ASN A 204 -25.64 35.09 30.44
C ASN A 204 -25.79 33.59 30.08
N ARG A 205 -25.11 33.11 29.01
CA ARG A 205 -25.15 31.70 28.58
C ARG A 205 -23.83 30.99 28.89
N SER A 206 -23.94 29.72 29.26
CA SER A 206 -22.78 28.84 29.44
C SER A 206 -22.43 28.16 28.13
N PHE A 207 -21.17 28.25 27.73
CA PHE A 207 -20.65 27.61 26.51
C PHE A 207 -19.89 26.33 26.86
N LYS A 208 -19.98 25.35 25.96
CA LYS A 208 -19.18 24.13 26.08
C LYS A 208 -17.69 24.49 25.94
N PRO A 209 -16.80 24.04 26.84
CA PRO A 209 -15.37 24.34 26.72
C PRO A 209 -14.80 23.71 25.44
N TYR A 210 -14.01 24.49 24.71
CA TYR A 210 -13.35 24.03 23.50
C TYR A 210 -12.21 23.06 23.83
N ASN A 211 -12.13 21.93 23.12
CA ASN A 211 -11.10 20.93 23.34
C ASN A 211 -9.80 21.31 22.59
N PHE A 212 -8.88 22.00 23.26
CA PHE A 212 -7.57 22.35 22.71
C PHE A 212 -6.60 21.17 22.52
N ALA A 213 -6.93 19.98 23.05
CA ALA A 213 -6.12 18.78 22.84
C ALA A 213 -6.46 18.07 21.52
N ALA A 214 -7.58 18.41 20.87
CA ALA A 214 -7.95 17.84 19.58
C ALA A 214 -7.24 18.57 18.43
N ARG A 215 -6.91 17.83 17.36
CA ARG A 215 -6.47 18.44 16.11
C ARG A 215 -7.64 19.20 15.49
N GLY A 216 -7.37 20.42 15.04
CA GLY A 216 -8.31 21.20 14.25
C GLY A 216 -8.59 20.56 12.89
N VAL A 217 -9.63 21.03 12.23
CA VAL A 217 -9.96 20.62 10.85
C VAL A 217 -8.94 21.25 9.91
N PRO A 218 -8.16 20.44 9.14
CA PRO A 218 -7.25 21.00 8.15
C PRO A 218 -8.06 21.69 7.04
N PRO A 219 -7.66 22.90 6.61
CA PRO A 219 -8.35 23.58 5.52
C PRO A 219 -8.15 22.84 4.20
N ASP A 220 -9.17 22.87 3.35
CA ASP A 220 -9.06 22.38 1.97
C ASP A 220 -7.99 23.18 1.23
N SER A 221 -7.01 22.49 0.64
CA SER A 221 -5.90 23.12 -0.06
C SER A 221 -5.48 22.30 -1.28
N GLY A 222 -4.93 22.97 -2.28
CA GLY A 222 -4.33 22.30 -3.44
C GLY A 222 -3.09 21.49 -3.02
N HIS A 223 -2.82 20.40 -3.72
CA HIS A 223 -1.67 19.54 -3.45
C HIS A 223 -0.82 19.36 -4.71
N LEU A 224 0.48 19.65 -4.59
CA LEU A 224 1.45 19.30 -5.62
C LEU A 224 1.92 17.87 -5.42
N HIS A 225 2.03 17.12 -6.52
CA HIS A 225 2.52 15.74 -6.49
C HIS A 225 3.94 15.70 -5.88
N PRO A 226 4.21 14.83 -4.88
CA PRO A 226 5.51 14.80 -4.18
C PRO A 226 6.71 14.67 -5.11
N LEU A 227 6.66 13.76 -6.09
CA LEU A 227 7.72 13.61 -7.10
C LEU A 227 8.02 14.92 -7.87
N LEU A 228 6.99 15.71 -8.17
CA LEU A 228 7.17 16.97 -8.89
C LEU A 228 7.71 18.08 -7.99
N LYS A 229 7.44 18.03 -6.67
CA LYS A 229 8.11 18.90 -5.69
C LYS A 229 9.61 18.60 -5.65
N VAL A 230 9.97 17.31 -5.57
CA VAL A 230 11.36 16.86 -5.61
C VAL A 230 12.02 17.26 -6.93
N ARG A 231 11.40 17.02 -8.08
CA ARG A 231 11.88 17.50 -9.39
C ARG A 231 12.15 19.00 -9.39
N SER A 232 11.27 19.80 -8.80
CA SER A 232 11.42 21.25 -8.72
C SER A 232 12.64 21.65 -7.87
N GLN A 233 12.89 20.93 -6.77
CA GLN A 233 14.09 21.11 -5.95
C GLN A 233 15.37 20.77 -6.71
N PHE A 234 15.42 19.61 -7.39
CA PHE A 234 16.57 19.23 -8.21
C PHE A 234 16.86 20.23 -9.32
N ARG A 235 15.81 20.68 -10.01
CA ARG A 235 15.90 21.73 -11.03
C ARG A 235 16.52 23.01 -10.46
N GLN A 236 16.08 23.43 -9.27
CA GLN A 236 16.60 24.61 -8.60
C GLN A 236 18.10 24.47 -8.26
N ILE A 237 18.54 23.31 -7.77
CA ILE A 237 19.96 23.04 -7.46
C ILE A 237 20.84 23.21 -8.70
N PHE A 238 20.44 22.66 -9.84
CA PHE A 238 21.19 22.82 -11.08
C PHE A 238 21.28 24.29 -11.52
N LEU A 239 20.16 25.03 -11.44
CA LEU A 239 20.13 26.45 -11.79
C LEU A 239 21.08 27.27 -10.88
N GLU A 240 21.09 27.00 -9.57
CA GLU A 240 22.02 27.64 -8.62
C GLU A 240 23.49 27.34 -8.91
N MET A 241 23.78 26.16 -9.46
CA MET A 241 25.14 25.75 -9.87
C MET A 241 25.54 26.31 -11.26
N GLY A 242 24.68 27.10 -11.89
CA GLY A 242 24.90 27.71 -13.20
C GLY A 242 24.71 26.75 -14.37
N PHE A 243 23.96 25.67 -14.20
CA PHE A 243 23.57 24.78 -15.29
C PHE A 243 22.35 25.34 -16.04
N THR A 244 22.32 25.13 -17.36
CA THR A 244 21.21 25.52 -18.24
C THR A 244 20.33 24.30 -18.53
N GLU A 245 19.01 24.45 -18.43
CA GLU A 245 18.08 23.36 -18.72
C GLU A 245 18.06 23.08 -20.23
N MET A 246 18.36 21.84 -20.64
CA MET A 246 18.32 21.43 -22.05
C MET A 246 16.93 20.88 -22.41
N PRO A 247 16.43 21.16 -23.63
CA PRO A 247 15.11 20.69 -24.04
C PRO A 247 15.10 19.18 -24.26
N THR A 248 14.06 18.54 -23.76
CA THR A 248 13.85 17.09 -23.82
C THR A 248 12.47 16.74 -24.38
N ASP A 249 11.89 17.60 -25.22
CA ASP A 249 10.54 17.50 -25.80
C ASP A 249 10.39 16.37 -26.84
N ASN A 250 10.87 15.17 -26.53
CA ASN A 250 10.86 14.00 -27.41
C ASN A 250 10.98 12.68 -26.61
N PHE A 251 9.84 12.05 -26.32
CA PHE A 251 9.85 10.67 -25.78
C PHE A 251 10.36 9.66 -26.81
N ILE A 252 10.07 9.92 -28.08
CA ILE A 252 10.55 9.11 -29.20
C ILE A 252 11.93 9.61 -29.60
N GLU A 253 12.87 8.68 -29.67
CA GLU A 253 14.24 8.94 -30.10
C GLU A 253 14.63 7.93 -31.17
N SER A 254 15.50 8.33 -32.11
CA SER A 254 16.05 7.37 -33.07
C SER A 254 17.17 6.58 -32.41
N SER A 255 17.30 5.29 -32.72
CA SER A 255 18.41 4.41 -32.29
C SER A 255 19.80 5.05 -32.51
N PHE A 256 19.95 5.85 -33.57
CA PHE A 256 21.13 6.66 -33.79
C PHE A 256 21.49 7.59 -32.61
N TRP A 257 20.57 8.45 -32.17
CA TRP A 257 20.80 9.43 -31.10
C TRP A 257 20.80 8.77 -29.72
N ASN A 258 19.99 7.73 -29.54
CA ASN A 258 19.92 7.03 -28.27
C ASN A 258 21.14 6.15 -28.02
N PHE A 259 21.79 5.62 -29.05
CA PHE A 259 22.88 4.67 -28.87
C PHE A 259 24.12 4.95 -29.74
N ASP A 260 23.98 5.05 -31.06
CA ASP A 260 25.14 5.13 -31.96
C ASP A 260 25.99 6.41 -31.74
N ALA A 261 25.33 7.55 -31.53
CA ALA A 261 25.96 8.85 -31.27
C ALA A 261 26.73 8.87 -29.94
N LEU A 262 26.33 8.02 -28.99
CA LEU A 262 27.02 7.81 -27.71
C LEU A 262 28.16 6.79 -27.80
N PHE A 263 28.48 6.35 -29.02
CA PHE A 263 29.49 5.33 -29.28
C PHE A 263 29.17 3.96 -28.66
N GLN A 264 27.88 3.65 -28.44
CA GLN A 264 27.45 2.32 -27.98
C GLN A 264 27.30 1.38 -29.18
N PRO A 265 27.92 0.19 -29.19
CA PRO A 265 27.91 -0.70 -30.36
C PRO A 265 26.51 -1.24 -30.66
N GLN A 266 26.23 -1.56 -31.93
CA GLN A 266 24.89 -2.04 -32.34
C GLN A 266 24.54 -3.43 -31.79
N GLN A 267 25.53 -4.25 -31.47
CA GLN A 267 25.36 -5.58 -30.86
C GLN A 267 25.25 -5.55 -29.32
N HIS A 268 25.09 -4.37 -28.72
CA HIS A 268 25.01 -4.23 -27.27
C HIS A 268 23.68 -4.81 -26.73
N PRO A 269 23.68 -5.62 -25.65
CA PRO A 269 22.46 -6.23 -25.10
C PRO A 269 21.33 -5.24 -24.82
N ALA A 270 21.66 -4.07 -24.26
CA ALA A 270 20.67 -3.01 -24.01
C ALA A 270 19.89 -2.51 -25.26
N ARG A 271 20.27 -2.89 -26.50
CA ARG A 271 19.50 -2.62 -27.72
C ARG A 271 18.52 -3.75 -28.08
N ASP A 272 18.46 -4.81 -27.30
CA ASP A 272 17.54 -5.91 -27.50
C ASP A 272 16.09 -5.44 -27.24
N GLN A 273 15.13 -6.07 -27.92
CA GLN A 273 13.70 -5.84 -27.71
C GLN A 273 13.29 -6.19 -26.29
N HIS A 274 14.02 -7.09 -25.63
CA HIS A 274 13.83 -7.41 -24.23
C HIS A 274 14.17 -6.27 -23.27
N ASP A 275 15.03 -5.32 -23.65
CA ASP A 275 15.45 -4.21 -22.78
C ASP A 275 14.87 -2.85 -23.22
N THR A 276 14.53 -2.71 -24.51
CA THR A 276 14.13 -1.43 -25.12
C THR A 276 12.78 -1.52 -25.84
N PHE A 277 11.91 -0.53 -25.63
CA PHE A 277 10.67 -0.37 -26.37
C PHE A 277 10.91 0.24 -27.76
N PHE A 278 10.93 -0.60 -28.79
CA PHE A 278 10.93 -0.16 -30.19
C PHE A 278 9.54 0.22 -30.65
N LEU A 279 9.45 1.20 -31.55
CA LEU A 279 8.18 1.64 -32.11
C LEU A 279 7.77 0.78 -33.30
N ARG A 280 6.48 0.44 -33.35
CA ARG A 280 5.83 -0.05 -34.55
C ARG A 280 5.46 1.09 -35.51
N ASP A 281 5.05 2.24 -34.96
CA ASP A 281 4.66 3.42 -35.72
C ASP A 281 4.93 4.68 -34.89
N PRO A 282 5.73 5.66 -35.37
CA PRO A 282 6.59 5.58 -36.56
C PRO A 282 7.81 4.68 -36.31
N ALA A 283 7.98 3.60 -37.10
CA ALA A 283 9.09 2.64 -36.92
C ALA A 283 10.47 3.19 -37.27
N GLU A 284 10.56 4.09 -38.25
CA GLU A 284 11.82 4.65 -38.74
C GLU A 284 11.88 6.17 -38.58
N ALA A 285 13.08 6.68 -38.29
CA ALA A 285 13.36 8.09 -38.23
C ALA A 285 13.32 8.71 -39.62
N LEU A 286 12.52 9.78 -39.78
CA LEU A 286 12.35 10.48 -41.06
C LEU A 286 13.62 11.21 -41.49
N GLN A 287 14.38 11.77 -40.54
CA GLN A 287 15.57 12.57 -40.82
C GLN A 287 16.67 12.34 -39.79
N LEU A 288 17.90 12.16 -40.27
CA LEU A 288 19.12 12.08 -39.47
C LEU A 288 20.20 12.98 -40.09
N PRO A 289 21.13 13.55 -39.30
CA PRO A 289 22.23 14.37 -39.83
C PRO A 289 23.27 13.48 -40.54
N MET A 290 23.08 13.25 -41.84
CA MET A 290 23.84 12.23 -42.59
C MET A 290 25.36 12.43 -42.52
N ASP A 291 25.85 13.68 -42.52
CA ASP A 291 27.28 13.95 -42.39
C ASP A 291 27.86 13.43 -41.06
N TYR A 292 27.11 13.60 -39.97
CA TYR A 292 27.51 13.09 -38.67
C TYR A 292 27.34 11.58 -38.58
N VAL A 293 26.25 11.04 -39.13
CA VAL A 293 26.02 9.58 -39.23
C VAL A 293 27.17 8.89 -39.95
N GLN A 294 27.70 9.46 -41.04
CA GLN A 294 28.84 8.86 -41.76
C GLN A 294 30.13 8.87 -40.94
N ARG A 295 30.38 9.94 -40.18
CA ARG A 295 31.53 9.97 -39.25
C ARG A 295 31.40 8.91 -38.17
N VAL A 296 30.21 8.78 -37.57
CA VAL A 296 29.91 7.74 -36.57
C VAL A 296 30.06 6.34 -37.16
N LYS A 297 29.49 6.09 -38.35
CA LYS A 297 29.65 4.81 -39.07
C LYS A 297 31.13 4.46 -39.26
N ARG A 298 31.94 5.41 -39.72
CA ARG A 298 33.38 5.21 -39.95
C ARG A 298 34.10 4.86 -38.65
N THR A 299 33.89 5.63 -37.59
CA THR A 299 34.60 5.42 -36.31
C THR A 299 34.17 4.17 -35.58
N HIS A 300 32.89 3.79 -35.65
CA HIS A 300 32.39 2.53 -35.09
C HIS A 300 32.98 1.31 -35.79
N SER A 301 33.06 1.34 -37.12
CA SER A 301 33.46 0.17 -37.91
C SER A 301 34.99 0.07 -38.06
N GLN A 302 35.62 1.12 -38.59
CA GLN A 302 37.03 1.13 -38.98
C GLN A 302 37.94 1.77 -37.94
N GLY A 303 37.37 2.45 -36.94
CA GLY A 303 38.13 3.33 -36.06
C GLY A 303 38.40 4.69 -36.69
N GLY A 304 39.21 5.50 -36.03
CA GLY A 304 39.44 6.89 -36.35
C GLY A 304 39.69 7.70 -35.10
N TYR A 305 40.26 8.91 -35.26
CA TYR A 305 40.57 9.79 -34.14
C TYR A 305 41.36 9.01 -33.05
N GLY A 306 42.40 8.27 -33.45
CA GLY A 306 43.21 7.40 -32.59
C GLY A 306 42.52 6.25 -31.84
N SER A 307 41.24 5.94 -32.10
CA SER A 307 40.59 4.70 -31.68
C SER A 307 40.64 3.64 -32.79
N GLN A 308 40.66 2.36 -32.41
CA GLN A 308 40.56 1.23 -33.36
C GLN A 308 39.11 0.91 -33.77
N GLY A 309 38.11 1.61 -33.21
CA GLY A 309 36.70 1.27 -33.38
C GLY A 309 36.35 -0.08 -32.78
N TYR A 310 35.17 -0.59 -33.14
CA TYR A 310 34.66 -1.90 -32.69
C TYR A 310 34.84 -3.01 -33.73
N LYS A 311 35.37 -2.71 -34.92
CA LYS A 311 35.71 -3.70 -35.97
C LYS A 311 34.53 -4.59 -36.39
N TYR A 312 33.35 -4.00 -36.53
CA TYR A 312 32.14 -4.66 -37.02
C TYR A 312 31.51 -3.88 -38.19
N SER A 313 30.56 -4.51 -38.88
CA SER A 313 29.80 -3.87 -39.95
C SER A 313 28.64 -3.06 -39.36
N TRP A 314 28.78 -1.73 -39.35
CA TRP A 314 27.75 -0.81 -38.87
C TRP A 314 26.62 -0.67 -39.91
N LYS A 315 25.38 -0.94 -39.50
CA LYS A 315 24.19 -0.93 -40.36
C LYS A 315 23.37 0.35 -40.16
N LEU A 316 23.04 1.04 -41.25
CA LEU A 316 22.24 2.26 -41.20
C LEU A 316 20.78 2.00 -40.79
N ASP A 317 20.22 0.88 -41.22
CA ASP A 317 18.81 0.53 -40.93
C ASP A 317 18.59 0.33 -39.42
N GLU A 318 19.58 -0.18 -38.69
CA GLU A 318 19.54 -0.30 -37.23
C GLU A 318 19.54 1.06 -36.51
N ALA A 319 20.20 2.06 -37.09
CA ALA A 319 20.27 3.41 -36.55
C ALA A 319 18.98 4.21 -36.80
N LYS A 320 18.23 3.85 -37.86
CA LYS A 320 16.95 4.48 -38.21
C LYS A 320 15.79 4.03 -37.33
N LYS A 321 15.85 2.86 -36.69
CA LYS A 321 14.77 2.37 -35.84
C LYS A 321 14.44 3.37 -34.74
N ASN A 322 13.17 3.74 -34.60
CA ASN A 322 12.71 4.57 -33.50
C ASN A 322 12.38 3.72 -32.27
N LEU A 323 12.58 4.32 -31.12
CA LEU A 323 12.36 3.72 -29.81
C LEU A 323 11.86 4.78 -28.83
N LEU A 324 11.32 4.34 -27.70
CA LEU A 324 11.14 5.22 -26.55
C LEU A 324 12.49 5.39 -25.85
N ARG A 325 12.88 6.63 -25.57
CA ARG A 325 14.21 6.94 -24.99
C ARG A 325 14.47 6.13 -23.72
N THR A 326 15.63 5.48 -23.65
CA THR A 326 15.99 4.59 -22.53
C THR A 326 16.73 5.33 -21.40
N HIS A 327 17.30 6.49 -21.71
CA HIS A 327 18.03 7.36 -20.80
C HIS A 327 18.10 8.79 -21.38
N THR A 328 18.25 9.79 -20.51
CA THR A 328 18.36 11.21 -20.90
C THR A 328 19.66 11.55 -21.63
N THR A 329 20.63 10.63 -21.68
CA THR A 329 21.94 10.86 -22.31
C THR A 329 21.84 11.09 -23.81
N SER A 330 20.76 10.64 -24.44
CA SER A 330 20.42 10.98 -25.82
C SER A 330 20.15 12.47 -26.01
N ALA A 331 19.52 13.13 -25.04
CA ALA A 331 19.33 14.58 -25.03
C ALA A 331 20.68 15.31 -24.87
N SER A 332 21.56 14.80 -24.01
CA SER A 332 22.94 15.30 -23.89
C SER A 332 23.70 15.18 -25.22
N ALA A 333 23.59 14.05 -25.93
CA ALA A 333 24.21 13.87 -27.25
C ALA A 333 23.73 14.93 -28.25
N ARG A 334 22.42 15.19 -28.29
CA ARG A 334 21.83 16.24 -29.14
C ARG A 334 22.31 17.63 -28.74
N ALA A 335 22.37 17.94 -27.44
CA ALA A 335 22.82 19.23 -26.93
C ALA A 335 24.31 19.46 -27.26
N LEU A 336 25.17 18.46 -27.04
CA LEU A 336 26.59 18.51 -27.37
C LEU A 336 26.84 18.59 -28.87
N TYR A 337 26.08 17.86 -29.68
CA TYR A 337 26.17 17.97 -31.13
C TYR A 337 25.86 19.39 -31.62
N ARG A 338 24.81 20.04 -31.07
CA ARG A 338 24.47 21.45 -31.39
C ARG A 338 25.55 22.40 -30.87
N LEU A 339 26.10 22.17 -29.68
CA LEU A 339 27.19 22.97 -29.13
C LEU A 339 28.43 22.91 -30.03
N ALA A 340 28.77 21.73 -30.55
CA ALA A 340 29.90 21.52 -31.46
C ALA A 340 29.75 22.25 -32.80
N GLN A 341 28.54 22.63 -33.20
CA GLN A 341 28.33 23.46 -34.41
C GLN A 341 28.58 24.95 -34.17
N LYS A 342 28.64 25.42 -32.92
CA LYS A 342 28.88 26.83 -32.61
C LYS A 342 30.36 27.17 -32.80
N LYS A 343 30.62 28.30 -33.47
CA LYS A 343 31.96 28.86 -33.66
C LYS A 343 32.02 30.30 -33.14
N PRO A 344 32.94 30.65 -32.22
CA PRO A 344 33.87 29.75 -31.53
C PRO A 344 33.17 28.80 -30.56
N PHE A 345 33.85 27.73 -30.13
CA PHE A 345 33.37 26.90 -29.03
C PHE A 345 33.19 27.77 -27.77
N THR A 346 32.15 27.47 -26.99
CA THR A 346 31.88 28.16 -25.73
C THR A 346 31.61 27.09 -24.67
N PRO A 347 32.31 27.11 -23.52
CA PRO A 347 32.04 26.20 -22.41
C PRO A 347 30.58 26.28 -21.96
N ALA A 348 30.02 25.14 -21.58
CA ALA A 348 28.62 25.05 -21.20
C ALA A 348 28.38 24.00 -20.11
N LYS A 349 27.36 24.26 -19.29
CA LYS A 349 26.81 23.32 -18.30
C LYS A 349 25.34 23.11 -18.64
N TYR A 350 24.93 21.87 -18.92
CA TYR A 350 23.54 21.55 -19.21
C TYR A 350 22.97 20.55 -18.22
N PHE A 351 21.68 20.62 -17.95
CA PHE A 351 20.99 19.59 -17.19
C PHE A 351 19.62 19.30 -17.79
N SER A 352 19.10 18.11 -17.52
CA SER A 352 17.72 17.75 -17.85
C SER A 352 17.12 16.86 -16.78
N ILE A 353 15.82 16.98 -16.58
CA ILE A 353 15.06 16.05 -15.74
C ILE A 353 13.84 15.61 -16.53
N ASP A 354 13.86 14.37 -17.02
CA ASP A 354 12.76 13.89 -17.85
C ASP A 354 12.54 12.39 -17.73
N ARG A 355 11.39 11.95 -18.24
CA ARG A 355 10.96 10.56 -18.24
C ARG A 355 11.67 9.74 -19.30
N VAL A 356 12.08 8.54 -18.89
CA VAL A 356 12.72 7.51 -19.71
C VAL A 356 11.96 6.20 -19.56
N PHE A 357 12.12 5.32 -20.55
CA PHE A 357 11.36 4.08 -20.69
C PHE A 357 12.30 2.90 -20.85
N ARG A 358 12.12 1.86 -20.04
CA ARG A 358 12.92 0.64 -20.11
C ARG A 358 12.00 -0.57 -20.07
N ASN A 359 12.24 -1.53 -20.95
CA ASN A 359 11.45 -2.74 -21.03
C ASN A 359 11.94 -3.76 -19.99
N GLU A 360 12.06 -3.37 -18.74
CA GLU A 360 12.48 -4.28 -17.68
C GLU A 360 11.27 -5.05 -17.14
N THR A 361 11.51 -6.22 -16.53
CA THR A 361 10.44 -6.97 -15.89
C THR A 361 9.91 -6.16 -14.72
N LEU A 362 8.61 -5.82 -14.74
CA LEU A 362 7.96 -5.06 -13.68
C LEU A 362 8.12 -5.78 -12.34
N ASP A 363 8.82 -5.15 -11.40
CA ASP A 363 8.90 -5.58 -10.01
C ASP A 363 8.52 -4.43 -9.07
N ALA A 364 8.59 -4.67 -7.75
CA ALA A 364 8.18 -3.68 -6.75
C ALA A 364 9.04 -2.39 -6.77
N THR A 365 10.17 -2.39 -7.45
CA THR A 365 11.19 -1.32 -7.48
C THR A 365 11.48 -0.78 -8.89
N HIS A 366 11.20 -1.54 -9.94
CA HIS A 366 11.49 -1.21 -11.34
C HIS A 366 10.19 -0.99 -12.11
N LEU A 367 9.95 0.27 -12.44
CA LEU A 367 8.85 0.68 -13.32
C LEU A 367 9.34 0.73 -14.76
N ALA A 368 8.45 0.40 -15.70
CA ALA A 368 8.73 0.53 -17.13
C ALA A 368 9.00 1.99 -17.57
N GLU A 369 8.59 2.96 -16.76
CA GLU A 369 8.92 4.38 -16.93
C GLU A 369 9.30 5.04 -15.60
N PHE A 370 10.33 5.88 -15.62
CA PHE A 370 10.78 6.65 -14.46
C PHE A 370 11.45 7.95 -14.91
N HIS A 371 11.71 8.87 -13.96
CA HIS A 371 12.39 10.13 -14.27
C HIS A 371 13.90 9.97 -14.04
N GLN A 372 14.69 10.32 -15.04
CA GLN A 372 16.14 10.38 -14.95
C GLN A 372 16.58 11.83 -14.89
N ILE A 373 17.56 12.09 -14.03
CA ILE A 373 18.20 13.39 -13.86
C ILE A 373 19.62 13.28 -14.41
N GLU A 374 19.98 14.21 -15.27
CA GLU A 374 21.31 14.24 -15.88
C GLU A 374 21.89 15.65 -15.92
N GLY A 375 23.18 15.76 -15.63
CA GLY A 375 23.96 16.99 -15.74
C GLY A 375 25.21 16.75 -16.59
N VAL A 376 25.52 17.65 -17.51
CA VAL A 376 26.71 17.58 -18.36
C VAL A 376 27.50 18.88 -18.32
N VAL A 377 28.82 18.78 -18.16
CA VAL A 377 29.74 19.92 -18.21
C VAL A 377 30.71 19.73 -19.36
N ALA A 378 30.81 20.72 -20.23
CA ALA A 378 31.71 20.75 -21.38
C ALA A 378 32.60 22.00 -21.31
N ASP A 379 33.89 21.80 -21.17
CA ASP A 379 34.90 22.85 -21.07
C ASP A 379 36.27 22.32 -21.53
N HIS A 380 37.28 23.18 -21.57
CA HIS A 380 38.66 22.81 -21.89
C HIS A 380 39.37 22.22 -20.67
N GLY A 381 40.09 21.11 -20.86
CA GLY A 381 40.98 20.56 -19.82
C GLY A 381 40.26 20.02 -18.58
N LEU A 382 39.01 19.56 -18.73
CA LEU A 382 38.30 18.89 -17.65
C LEU A 382 39.01 17.57 -17.26
N ASN A 383 38.86 17.18 -16.00
CA ASN A 383 39.49 15.99 -15.43
C ASN A 383 38.61 15.42 -14.32
N LEU A 384 38.95 14.22 -13.84
CA LEU A 384 38.20 13.51 -12.80
C LEU A 384 38.03 14.32 -11.49
N GLY A 385 39.01 15.15 -11.13
CA GLY A 385 38.92 16.02 -9.96
C GLY A 385 37.83 17.08 -10.09
N HIS A 386 37.64 17.64 -11.29
CA HIS A 386 36.53 18.56 -11.56
C HIS A 386 35.17 17.86 -11.43
N LEU A 387 35.05 16.63 -11.96
CA LEU A 387 33.83 15.82 -11.82
C LEU A 387 33.49 15.57 -10.35
N MET A 388 34.47 15.12 -9.55
CA MET A 388 34.29 14.90 -8.11
C MET A 388 33.91 16.19 -7.38
N GLY A 389 34.49 17.33 -7.76
CA GLY A 389 34.16 18.64 -7.20
C GLY A 389 32.71 19.06 -7.49
N VAL A 390 32.27 18.93 -8.73
CA VAL A 390 30.88 19.22 -9.13
C VAL A 390 29.90 18.30 -8.41
N LEU A 391 30.21 17.01 -8.31
CA LEU A 391 29.40 16.03 -7.59
C LEU A 391 29.28 16.37 -6.11
N ARG A 392 30.40 16.69 -5.46
CA ARG A 392 30.42 17.08 -4.05
C ARG A 392 29.54 18.31 -3.82
N GLU A 393 29.65 19.33 -4.67
CA GLU A 393 28.84 20.55 -4.54
C GLU A 393 27.34 20.24 -4.73
N PHE A 394 27.00 19.44 -5.74
CA PHE A 394 25.63 19.01 -6.01
C PHE A 394 25.00 18.26 -4.82
N PHE A 395 25.70 17.26 -4.27
CA PHE A 395 25.20 16.49 -3.13
C PHE A 395 25.21 17.28 -1.83
N THR A 396 26.11 18.25 -1.66
CA THR A 396 26.09 19.17 -0.51
C THR A 396 24.81 19.99 -0.50
N LYS A 397 24.34 20.47 -1.66
CA LYS A 397 23.03 21.15 -1.79
C LYS A 397 21.82 20.24 -1.54
N LEU A 398 22.00 18.92 -1.67
CA LEU A 398 21.02 17.89 -1.25
C LEU A 398 21.16 17.48 0.23
N ALA A 399 22.06 18.11 0.99
CA ALA A 399 22.38 17.77 2.38
C ALA A 399 22.95 16.34 2.57
N ILE A 400 23.64 15.81 1.56
CA ILE A 400 24.32 14.51 1.60
C ILE A 400 25.84 14.71 1.56
N THR A 401 26.56 14.07 2.49
CA THR A 401 28.03 13.98 2.43
C THR A 401 28.44 12.69 1.70
N VAL A 402 29.14 12.83 0.56
CA VAL A 402 29.53 11.71 -0.31
C VAL A 402 31.05 11.46 -0.25
N PRO A 403 31.51 10.29 0.23
CA PRO A 403 32.86 9.80 -0.03
C PRO A 403 32.95 9.06 -1.37
N CYS A 404 33.70 9.56 -2.34
CA CYS A 404 33.89 8.89 -3.64
C CYS A 404 34.86 7.69 -3.52
N ARG A 405 34.50 6.52 -4.08
CA ARG A 405 35.38 5.34 -4.24
C ARG A 405 35.45 4.89 -5.71
N ASN A 406 36.63 4.49 -6.17
CA ASN A 406 36.84 3.95 -7.51
C ASN A 406 36.41 2.47 -7.58
N HIS A 407 35.60 2.09 -8.58
CA HIS A 407 35.38 0.70 -8.99
C HIS A 407 35.51 0.59 -10.52
N ALA A 408 36.08 -0.51 -11.01
CA ALA A 408 36.23 -0.76 -12.44
C ALA A 408 35.06 -1.63 -12.95
N ALA A 409 34.22 -1.07 -13.82
CA ALA A 409 33.29 -1.81 -14.68
C ALA A 409 33.86 -1.90 -16.10
N PRO A 410 33.62 -2.98 -16.86
CA PRO A 410 34.17 -3.14 -18.21
C PRO A 410 33.32 -2.37 -19.23
N LEU A 411 33.37 -1.04 -19.21
CA LEU A 411 32.92 -0.12 -20.26
C LEU A 411 33.33 1.30 -19.83
N GLN A 412 33.73 2.13 -20.81
CA GLN A 412 34.01 3.56 -20.63
C GLN A 412 35.26 3.89 -19.79
N ALA A 413 35.88 5.04 -20.06
CA ALA A 413 36.99 5.50 -19.23
C ALA A 413 36.38 6.00 -17.91
N SER A 414 36.69 5.30 -16.81
CA SER A 414 36.28 5.61 -15.42
C SER A 414 34.79 5.89 -15.19
N LEU A 415 34.00 4.84 -15.01
CA LEU A 415 32.71 4.89 -14.32
C LEU A 415 32.95 4.92 -12.80
N GLN A 416 32.36 5.88 -12.09
CA GLN A 416 32.40 5.93 -10.62
C GLN A 416 30.97 5.81 -10.05
N PRO A 417 30.61 4.68 -9.41
CA PRO A 417 29.40 4.61 -8.59
C PRO A 417 29.61 5.42 -7.30
N LEU A 418 28.71 6.36 -7.04
CA LEU A 418 28.78 7.25 -5.89
C LEU A 418 28.00 6.65 -4.74
N HIS A 419 28.60 6.66 -3.56
CA HIS A 419 27.97 6.10 -2.36
C HIS A 419 27.73 7.19 -1.33
N GLY A 420 26.48 7.38 -0.90
CA GLY A 420 26.12 8.30 0.18
C GLY A 420 26.43 7.67 1.54
N ALA A 421 27.06 8.44 2.45
CA ALA A 421 27.44 7.91 3.76
C ALA A 421 26.60 8.48 4.93
N GLN A 422 26.13 9.74 4.86
CA GLN A 422 25.42 10.37 5.98
C GLN A 422 24.45 11.46 5.50
N HIS A 423 23.20 11.40 5.99
CA HIS A 423 22.22 12.49 5.95
C HIS A 423 22.23 13.17 7.32
N GLY A 424 22.34 14.50 7.37
CA GLY A 424 22.49 15.29 8.61
C GLY A 424 21.28 15.28 9.55
N GLY A 425 20.97 14.12 10.15
CA GLY A 425 19.93 13.96 11.16
C GLY A 425 19.34 12.55 11.29
N VAL A 426 19.62 11.61 10.38
CA VAL A 426 19.09 10.23 10.43
C VAL A 426 20.19 9.22 10.11
N GLN A 427 20.40 8.29 11.03
CA GLN A 427 21.29 7.14 10.86
C GLN A 427 20.59 6.14 9.92
N LEU A 428 20.83 6.29 8.62
CA LEU A 428 20.44 5.30 7.59
C LEU A 428 21.27 4.01 7.75
N PRO A 429 20.84 2.86 7.18
CA PRO A 429 21.39 1.54 7.49
C PRO A 429 22.92 1.50 7.34
N SER A 430 23.55 0.59 8.07
CA SER A 430 25.00 0.46 8.24
C SER A 430 25.83 0.21 6.97
N ARG A 431 25.23 0.30 5.77
CA ARG A 431 25.87 0.10 4.48
C ARG A 431 25.71 1.35 3.59
N PRO A 432 26.79 1.82 2.94
CA PRO A 432 26.69 2.87 1.92
C PRO A 432 25.78 2.42 0.77
N GLU A 433 24.86 3.28 0.36
CA GLU A 433 23.95 3.05 -0.78
C GLU A 433 24.41 3.86 -2.00
N GLU A 434 24.20 3.32 -3.20
CA GLU A 434 24.51 4.01 -4.45
C GLU A 434 23.53 5.17 -4.68
N VAL A 435 24.07 6.37 -4.88
CA VAL A 435 23.31 7.63 -5.06
C VAL A 435 23.41 8.20 -6.48
N GLY A 436 24.18 7.55 -7.36
CA GLY A 436 24.31 7.92 -8.77
C GLY A 436 25.55 7.34 -9.46
N GLY A 437 25.53 7.36 -10.79
CA GLY A 437 26.66 7.06 -11.66
C GLY A 437 27.19 8.32 -12.35
N SER A 438 28.48 8.34 -12.66
CA SER A 438 29.08 9.42 -13.46
C SER A 438 30.13 8.86 -14.41
N TRP A 439 30.32 9.53 -15.54
CA TRP A 439 31.26 9.11 -16.58
C TRP A 439 31.85 10.29 -17.37
N GLU A 440 32.97 10.02 -18.02
CA GLU A 440 33.63 10.92 -18.97
C GLU A 440 33.37 10.42 -20.41
N LEU A 441 32.92 11.31 -21.30
CA LEU A 441 32.76 10.97 -22.72
C LEU A 441 34.15 10.72 -23.31
N ARG A 442 34.36 9.53 -23.88
CA ARG A 442 35.68 9.16 -24.44
C ARG A 442 36.11 10.17 -25.52
N PRO A 443 37.25 10.87 -25.33
CA PRO A 443 37.88 11.53 -26.46
C PRO A 443 38.43 10.43 -27.37
N LEU A 444 38.15 10.56 -28.66
CA LEU A 444 38.88 9.81 -29.65
C LEU A 444 40.21 10.58 -29.88
N SER A 445 41.21 10.30 -29.02
CA SER A 445 42.67 10.60 -29.06
C SER A 445 43.24 12.03 -29.33
N PRO A 446 44.39 12.41 -28.70
CA PRO A 446 44.96 13.76 -28.71
C PRO A 446 46.09 14.03 -29.74
N ARG A 447 46.45 13.09 -30.62
CA ARG A 447 47.75 13.17 -31.36
C ARG A 447 47.81 14.00 -32.66
N ASP A 448 46.72 14.61 -33.11
CA ASP A 448 46.72 15.40 -34.37
C ASP A 448 46.35 16.89 -34.18
N ALA A 449 46.59 17.45 -32.98
CA ALA A 449 46.47 18.90 -32.73
C ALA A 449 47.48 19.76 -33.54
N ALA A 450 48.34 19.15 -34.37
CA ALA A 450 49.30 19.84 -35.24
C ALA A 450 48.83 19.98 -36.70
N ALA A 451 47.72 19.33 -37.12
CA ALA A 451 47.25 19.41 -38.50
C ALA A 451 46.14 20.45 -38.74
N TYR A 452 45.53 20.97 -37.67
CA TYR A 452 44.50 22.00 -37.75
C TYR A 452 44.75 23.03 -36.65
N GLY A 453 45.11 24.25 -37.03
CA GLY A 453 45.46 25.35 -36.13
C GLY A 453 44.31 25.88 -35.27
N ALA A 454 43.79 25.07 -34.36
CA ALA A 454 42.88 25.46 -33.28
C ALA A 454 43.08 24.53 -32.07
N PRO A 455 43.29 25.05 -30.84
CA PRO A 455 43.65 24.24 -29.68
C PRO A 455 42.47 23.46 -29.11
N GLY A 456 42.63 22.14 -28.97
CA GLY A 456 41.99 21.29 -27.94
C GLY A 456 40.48 21.10 -28.02
N GLU A 457 40.04 20.02 -28.69
CA GLU A 457 38.64 19.61 -28.70
C GLU A 457 38.17 19.01 -27.36
N CYS A 458 36.92 19.33 -27.05
CA CYS A 458 36.26 19.30 -25.74
C CYS A 458 36.02 17.89 -25.18
N VAL A 459 36.20 17.75 -23.87
CA VAL A 459 35.80 16.55 -23.12
C VAL A 459 34.60 16.92 -22.25
N GLY A 460 33.48 16.21 -22.43
CA GLY A 460 32.27 16.39 -21.62
C GLY A 460 32.19 15.35 -20.51
N HIS A 461 31.84 15.76 -19.29
CA HIS A 461 31.50 14.85 -18.20
C HIS A 461 29.98 14.78 -18.02
N CYS A 462 29.42 13.58 -17.90
CA CYS A 462 28.00 13.35 -17.64
C CYS A 462 27.82 12.79 -16.21
N LEU A 463 26.89 13.39 -15.47
CA LEU A 463 26.35 12.91 -14.20
C LEU A 463 24.99 12.27 -14.46
N GLY A 464 24.77 11.02 -14.05
CA GLY A 464 23.44 10.38 -14.05
C GLY A 464 23.07 9.85 -12.67
N ALA A 465 22.02 10.36 -12.04
CA ALA A 465 21.49 9.76 -10.82
C ALA A 465 20.59 8.57 -11.19
N LEU A 466 21.03 7.34 -10.91
CA LEU A 466 20.17 6.14 -10.94
C LEU A 466 19.45 6.04 -9.59
N ALA A 467 18.14 6.27 -9.59
CA ALA A 467 17.29 5.86 -8.49
C ALA A 467 16.69 4.49 -8.85
N GLY A 468 17.24 3.42 -8.28
CA GLY A 468 16.78 2.04 -8.45
C GLY A 468 17.94 1.06 -8.29
N ALA A 469 18.08 0.47 -7.09
CA ALA A 469 19.10 -0.52 -6.77
C ALA A 469 18.50 -1.94 -6.77
N PRO A 470 19.14 -2.95 -7.38
CA PRO A 470 18.86 -4.36 -7.07
C PRO A 470 19.80 -4.85 -5.97
N HIS A 471 19.23 -5.53 -4.97
CA HIS A 471 19.97 -6.20 -3.92
C HIS A 471 20.78 -7.38 -4.46
N HIS A 472 22.05 -7.46 -4.05
CA HIS A 472 22.93 -8.60 -4.21
C HIS A 472 22.46 -9.76 -3.32
N ASP A 473 21.83 -10.79 -3.89
CA ASP A 473 21.64 -12.07 -3.21
C ASP A 473 22.93 -12.90 -3.28
N GLN A 474 23.48 -13.18 -2.11
CA GLN A 474 24.59 -14.11 -1.93
C GLN A 474 24.08 -15.55 -2.08
N VAL A 475 24.21 -16.13 -3.27
CA VAL A 475 24.09 -17.58 -3.44
C VAL A 475 25.37 -18.23 -2.92
N ARG A 476 25.33 -18.72 -1.67
CA ARG A 476 26.34 -19.67 -1.17
C ARG A 476 26.09 -21.03 -1.82
N HIS A 477 27.04 -21.47 -2.64
CA HIS A 477 27.19 -22.87 -3.03
C HIS A 477 27.38 -23.74 -1.78
N GLN A 478 26.45 -24.66 -1.53
CA GLN A 478 26.74 -25.91 -0.84
C GLN A 478 26.52 -27.06 -1.82
N GLN A 479 27.62 -27.72 -2.16
CA GLN A 479 27.66 -28.99 -2.86
C GLN A 479 27.28 -30.11 -1.90
N HIS A 480 26.36 -31.00 -2.28
CA HIS A 480 26.39 -32.42 -1.93
C HIS A 480 25.61 -33.24 -2.99
N PRO A 481 25.97 -34.52 -3.19
CA PRO A 481 25.83 -35.20 -4.49
C PRO A 481 24.48 -35.92 -4.67
N GLY A 482 23.94 -35.87 -5.89
CA GLY A 482 22.77 -36.64 -6.32
C GLY A 482 23.14 -38.02 -6.86
N ALA A 483 22.53 -39.05 -6.29
CA ALA A 483 22.46 -40.42 -6.83
C ALA A 483 21.41 -40.52 -7.94
N GLY A 484 21.56 -41.52 -8.82
CA GLY A 484 20.90 -41.68 -10.12
C GLY A 484 19.38 -41.90 -10.16
N GLY A 485 18.84 -41.75 -11.38
CA GLY A 485 17.41 -41.65 -11.78
C GLY A 485 16.55 -42.92 -11.64
N PRO A 486 15.61 -43.25 -12.57
CA PRO A 486 15.25 -42.62 -13.86
C PRO A 486 13.73 -42.43 -14.15
N GLN A 487 13.45 -41.76 -15.28
CA GLN A 487 12.34 -41.90 -16.26
C GLN A 487 10.84 -41.90 -15.84
N GLY A 488 10.06 -41.03 -16.52
CA GLY A 488 8.60 -41.10 -16.66
C GLY A 488 8.05 -40.03 -17.62
N GLU A 489 7.33 -40.46 -18.65
CA GLU A 489 6.77 -39.73 -19.81
C GLU A 489 5.75 -38.60 -19.51
N PRO A 490 5.42 -37.72 -20.49
CA PRO A 490 4.53 -36.57 -20.30
C PRO A 490 3.06 -36.93 -20.54
N ALA A 491 2.16 -36.38 -19.71
CA ALA A 491 0.72 -36.51 -19.86
C ALA A 491 0.06 -35.18 -20.30
N ASP A 492 -0.89 -35.36 -21.20
CA ASP A 492 -1.67 -34.40 -21.97
C ASP A 492 -2.47 -33.33 -21.19
N GLY A 493 -2.64 -32.19 -21.86
CA GLY A 493 -3.95 -31.65 -22.22
C GLY A 493 -4.91 -31.24 -21.09
N VAL A 494 -4.92 -29.95 -20.75
CA VAL A 494 -6.03 -29.33 -20.03
C VAL A 494 -6.74 -28.29 -20.90
N ARG A 495 -8.05 -28.53 -20.98
CA ARG A 495 -9.09 -27.91 -21.79
C ARG A 495 -9.31 -26.43 -21.47
N GLN A 496 -9.53 -25.66 -22.52
CA GLN A 496 -10.27 -24.39 -22.49
C GLN A 496 -11.77 -24.69 -22.38
N SER A 497 -12.48 -23.93 -21.54
CA SER A 497 -13.95 -23.82 -21.58
C SER A 497 -14.36 -22.33 -21.58
N PRO A 498 -15.49 -21.98 -22.22
CA PRO A 498 -15.76 -20.63 -22.71
C PRO A 498 -16.66 -19.80 -21.78
N VAL A 499 -16.52 -18.47 -21.85
CA VAL A 499 -17.38 -17.49 -21.17
C VAL A 499 -18.54 -17.09 -22.09
N PRO A 500 -19.81 -17.06 -21.62
CA PRO A 500 -20.97 -16.75 -22.46
C PRO A 500 -21.26 -15.22 -22.53
N PRO A 501 -21.98 -14.73 -23.55
CA PRO A 501 -22.29 -13.32 -23.72
C PRO A 501 -23.68 -12.91 -23.19
N GLY A 502 -23.78 -11.67 -22.72
CA GLY A 502 -24.96 -10.83 -23.00
C GLY A 502 -25.75 -10.25 -21.82
N ARG A 503 -26.22 -9.02 -22.08
CA ARG A 503 -27.21 -8.12 -21.40
C ARG A 503 -26.53 -6.99 -20.64
N GLY A 504 -26.64 -5.71 -21.02
CA GLY A 504 -27.72 -5.02 -21.73
C GLY A 504 -28.53 -4.23 -20.72
N HIS A 505 -28.07 -3.03 -20.36
CA HIS A 505 -28.90 -2.02 -19.69
C HIS A 505 -28.59 -0.64 -20.25
N THR A 506 -29.60 -0.12 -20.96
CA THR A 506 -29.80 1.26 -21.37
C THR A 506 -30.17 2.11 -20.15
N GLN A 507 -29.54 3.27 -20.00
CA GLN A 507 -30.21 4.44 -19.42
C GLN A 507 -29.57 5.71 -19.98
N ALA A 508 -30.45 6.57 -20.49
CA ALA A 508 -30.18 7.81 -21.15
C ALA A 508 -29.75 8.90 -20.17
N HIS A 509 -28.84 9.78 -20.58
CA HIS A 509 -28.87 11.17 -20.15
C HIS A 509 -28.32 12.09 -21.24
N ALA A 510 -29.08 13.16 -21.47
CA ALA A 510 -28.87 14.20 -22.45
C ALA A 510 -27.53 14.94 -22.26
N GLY A 511 -26.82 15.16 -23.36
CA GLY A 511 -25.61 16.00 -23.41
C GLY A 511 -25.68 16.92 -24.62
N GLY A 512 -25.82 18.22 -24.35
CA GLY A 512 -25.95 19.27 -25.34
C GLY A 512 -24.74 19.41 -26.25
N ARG A 513 -25.03 19.69 -27.53
CA ARG A 513 -24.10 20.19 -28.54
C ARG A 513 -23.54 21.55 -28.11
N VAL A 514 -22.23 21.67 -28.01
CA VAL A 514 -21.52 22.94 -28.24
C VAL A 514 -20.42 22.70 -29.26
N THR A 515 -20.65 23.25 -30.44
CA THR A 515 -19.76 23.28 -31.59
C THR A 515 -18.57 24.22 -31.32
N ARG A 516 -17.33 23.73 -31.43
CA ARG A 516 -16.14 24.58 -31.60
C ARG A 516 -15.81 24.67 -33.09
N GLY A 517 -15.83 25.89 -33.63
CA GLY A 517 -15.22 26.27 -34.90
C GLY A 517 -13.95 27.11 -34.66
N PRO A 518 -13.05 27.21 -35.65
CA PRO A 518 -11.62 27.48 -35.46
C PRO A 518 -11.17 28.88 -35.90
N ALA A 519 -10.00 29.33 -35.42
CA ALA A 519 -9.07 30.34 -36.00
C ALA A 519 -8.31 31.03 -34.84
N ALA A 520 -7.13 31.61 -34.95
CA ALA A 520 -5.96 31.54 -35.83
C ALA A 520 -4.94 32.50 -35.18
N LEU A 521 -3.66 32.29 -35.46
CA LEU A 521 -2.50 33.07 -35.02
C LEU A 521 -2.64 34.60 -35.21
N THR A 522 -1.96 35.40 -34.37
CA THR A 522 -1.08 36.52 -34.81
C THR A 522 -0.32 37.18 -33.63
N SER A 523 1.01 37.24 -33.78
CA SER A 523 1.98 38.31 -33.46
C SER A 523 2.06 39.03 -32.10
N ASP A 524 3.22 38.85 -31.45
CA ASP A 524 4.06 39.74 -30.61
C ASP A 524 4.15 41.23 -31.04
N PRO A 525 4.87 42.16 -30.34
CA PRO A 525 5.37 42.20 -28.94
C PRO A 525 5.21 43.61 -28.28
N THR A 526 5.49 43.76 -26.97
CA THR A 526 5.97 45.07 -26.43
C THR A 526 6.94 44.90 -25.27
N VAL A 527 8.09 45.54 -25.43
CA VAL A 527 9.27 45.67 -24.57
C VAL A 527 9.10 46.82 -23.59
N LEU A 528 9.64 46.72 -22.37
CA LEU A 528 10.10 47.88 -21.60
C LEU A 528 11.27 47.48 -20.68
N MET A 529 12.46 47.98 -21.03
CA MET A 529 13.65 48.04 -20.17
C MET A 529 13.64 49.34 -19.36
N ARG A 530 14.36 49.39 -18.21
CA ARG A 530 15.60 50.19 -18.07
C ARG A 530 16.28 50.08 -16.67
N PRO A 531 17.59 50.44 -16.60
CA PRO A 531 18.57 50.01 -15.59
C PRO A 531 18.89 51.14 -14.55
N PRO A 532 19.96 51.05 -13.72
CA PRO A 532 21.37 51.08 -14.13
C PRO A 532 22.17 49.79 -13.90
#